data_AF-A0A1Q7GZW4-F1
#
_entry.id   AF-A0A1Q7GZW4-F1
#
_cell.length_a   1.000
_cell.length_b   1.000
_cell.length_c   1.000
_cell.angle_alpha   90.00
_cell.angle_beta   90.00
_cell.angle_gamma   90.00
#
_symmetry.space_group_name_H-M   'P 1'
#
loop_
_entity.id
_entity.type
_entity.pdbx_description
1 polymer ?
#
loop_
_entity_poly.entity_id
_entity_poly.type
_entity_poly.pdbx_seq_one_letter_code
_entity_poly.pdbx_strand_id
1 'polypeptide(L)'
;MSLVALRILALLALILLVWNPASSRVLPSGDEPIVLVDASLSMSGGPWRAALDSARARGGGRRGAVVWRFGTHVSLFDTTPPADGATRLAPALETAASRAGEVIVLTDGAIDDVGKIPADLLRRPRVIVTPRPSFWDAYVASVEGARHLTRGDTVRLRVSYGTAGKREGGRGKGKAALLVSVGGRRLTTQGVSLPDSGILETSITLPASRFPLPGWQVLEVRLDGAGDAEPRDDARLFALDVSSEPAAVILASPPDWESRFLAKALSDVARVPVKMFVETERGRWRDAATLAPVANADLNRAASAARLVVVIGDPERTQSVTASIHASRLVWQTNGQSGDWYVESPLSSPLTAALSGVLWDSLPPATAVAVSTRDTTSAMVALTARLVRRGPARPIVMLAQRKGGAREATVTAAGLWRWAFRGGAAEQTYRTLVAGLVDWLLGEQGAGSRERAVPETFEVPNGLPLVWQWLSSDEPRPLVVTLKTSTQTRVDTLRFDAARRAELLLPPGIYQYALSGGSERGVVAVEEYSDEWRPRAPTIGPQPGEATARLASVGLRDRWWLFVIAIAALATEWALRRRQGLP
;
A
#
# COMPACT_ATOMS: atom_id res chain seq x y z
N MET A 1 55.95 -48.05 34.35
CA MET A 1 55.77 -47.22 33.14
C MET A 1 57.13 -46.60 32.83
N SER A 2 57.72 -46.83 31.66
CA SER A 2 59.03 -46.21 31.34
C SER A 2 58.86 -44.70 31.17
N LEU A 3 59.88 -43.90 31.52
CA LEU A 3 59.87 -42.44 31.30
C LEU A 3 59.52 -42.08 29.84
N VAL A 4 59.94 -42.93 28.89
CA VAL A 4 59.63 -42.81 27.47
C VAL A 4 58.13 -42.92 27.20
N ALA A 5 57.40 -43.81 27.88
CA ALA A 5 55.96 -43.97 27.70
C ALA A 5 55.17 -42.74 28.19
N LEU A 6 55.58 -42.14 29.31
CA LEU A 6 54.97 -40.90 29.83
C LEU A 6 55.21 -39.72 28.89
N ARG A 7 56.43 -39.61 28.35
CA ARG A 7 56.77 -38.59 27.36
C ARG A 7 55.97 -38.74 26.08
N ILE A 8 55.84 -39.96 25.55
CA ILE A 8 55.03 -40.24 24.35
C ILE A 8 53.56 -39.88 24.59
N LEU A 9 53.00 -40.22 25.75
CA LEU A 9 51.63 -39.88 26.11
C LEU A 9 51.41 -38.36 26.19
N ALA A 10 52.31 -37.63 26.84
CA ALA A 10 52.26 -36.17 26.92
C ALA A 10 52.36 -35.52 25.54
N LEU A 11 53.26 -36.01 24.68
CA LEU A 11 53.50 -35.47 23.35
C LEU A 11 52.31 -35.76 22.41
N LEU A 12 51.69 -36.95 22.50
CA LEU A 12 50.46 -37.28 21.78
C LEU A 12 49.28 -36.42 22.25
N ALA A 13 49.12 -36.20 23.55
CA ALA A 13 48.08 -35.33 24.09
C ALA A 13 48.27 -33.87 23.62
N LEU A 14 49.51 -33.37 23.60
CA LEU A 14 49.87 -32.06 23.06
C LEU A 14 49.63 -31.97 21.55
N ILE A 15 50.00 -32.97 20.76
CA ILE A 15 49.74 -33.02 19.32
C ILE A 15 48.23 -33.00 19.04
N LEU A 16 47.44 -33.77 19.79
CA LEU A 16 45.98 -33.78 19.66
C LEU A 16 45.36 -32.42 20.05
N LEU A 17 45.90 -31.75 21.07
CA LEU A 17 45.51 -30.39 21.41
C LEU A 17 45.92 -29.39 20.33
N VAL A 18 47.11 -29.52 19.72
CA VAL A 18 47.58 -28.61 18.66
C VAL A 18 46.76 -28.81 17.37
N TRP A 19 46.55 -30.05 16.93
CA TRP A 19 45.73 -30.36 15.76
C TRP A 19 44.25 -29.99 16.01
N ASN A 20 43.74 -30.23 17.21
CA ASN A 20 42.34 -29.97 17.58
C ASN A 20 41.31 -30.59 16.61
N PRO A 21 41.37 -31.91 16.33
CA PRO A 21 40.38 -32.54 15.48
C PRO A 21 38.98 -32.38 16.10
N ALA A 22 38.02 -31.96 15.29
CA ALA A 22 36.66 -31.73 15.73
C ALA A 22 35.85 -33.04 15.69
N SER A 23 35.07 -33.28 16.74
CA SER A 23 34.04 -34.32 16.76
C SER A 23 32.67 -33.68 16.69
N SER A 24 31.75 -34.22 15.88
CA SER A 24 30.37 -33.76 15.86
C SER A 24 29.62 -34.35 17.06
N ARG A 25 29.01 -33.48 17.87
CA ARG A 25 28.09 -33.87 18.93
C ARG A 25 26.69 -33.40 18.55
N VAL A 26 25.72 -34.29 18.64
CA VAL A 26 24.30 -33.92 18.61
C VAL A 26 24.04 -33.02 19.81
N LEU A 27 23.74 -31.74 19.58
CA LEU A 27 23.18 -30.89 20.61
C LEU A 27 21.82 -31.49 20.98
N PRO A 28 21.52 -31.70 22.28
CA PRO A 28 20.15 -31.93 22.68
C PRO A 28 19.30 -30.78 22.10
N SER A 29 18.13 -31.10 21.55
CA SER A 29 17.15 -30.13 21.07
C SER A 29 17.09 -28.98 22.06
N GLY A 30 17.31 -27.74 21.60
CA GLY A 30 17.38 -26.55 22.46
C GLY A 30 16.21 -26.53 23.47
N ASP A 31 16.51 -26.18 24.72
CA ASP A 31 15.72 -26.54 25.91
C ASP A 31 14.28 -26.01 25.95
N GLU A 32 13.82 -25.17 25.03
CA GLU A 32 12.44 -24.63 25.03
C GLU A 32 11.81 -24.66 23.62
N PRO A 33 10.68 -25.35 23.42
CA PRO A 33 9.97 -25.33 22.15
C PRO A 33 9.35 -23.95 21.91
N ILE A 34 9.30 -23.54 20.63
CA ILE A 34 8.60 -22.33 20.20
C ILE A 34 7.23 -22.72 19.69
N VAL A 35 6.19 -22.11 20.25
CA VAL A 35 4.80 -22.29 19.80
C VAL A 35 4.37 -21.03 19.07
N LEU A 36 4.11 -21.16 17.78
CA LEU A 36 3.55 -20.11 16.92
C LEU A 36 2.04 -20.32 16.86
N VAL A 37 1.28 -19.36 17.38
CA VAL A 37 -0.18 -19.39 17.41
C VAL A 37 -0.71 -18.38 16.41
N ASP A 38 -1.54 -18.86 15.49
CA ASP A 38 -2.24 -18.03 14.52
C ASP A 38 -3.23 -17.11 15.22
N ALA A 39 -3.01 -15.80 15.08
CA ALA A 39 -3.77 -14.73 15.69
C ALA A 39 -4.61 -13.93 14.67
N SER A 40 -4.85 -14.54 13.50
CA SER A 40 -5.74 -14.01 12.48
C SER A 40 -7.22 -14.06 12.89
N LEU A 41 -8.02 -13.18 12.29
CA LEU A 41 -9.45 -13.05 12.55
C LEU A 41 -10.23 -14.37 12.36
N SER A 42 -9.82 -15.21 11.41
CA SER A 42 -10.41 -16.53 11.14
C SER A 42 -10.34 -17.48 12.34
N MET A 43 -9.32 -17.32 13.19
CA MET A 43 -9.13 -18.11 14.40
C MET A 43 -10.08 -17.70 15.54
N SER A 44 -10.79 -16.58 15.45
CA SER A 44 -11.62 -16.06 16.54
C SER A 44 -12.69 -17.06 17.05
N GLY A 45 -13.02 -16.98 18.34
CA GLY A 45 -14.04 -17.83 18.96
C GLY A 45 -13.55 -19.23 19.34
N GLY A 46 -14.18 -20.28 18.78
CA GLY A 46 -13.88 -21.69 19.10
C GLY A 46 -12.46 -22.14 18.75
N PRO A 47 -11.99 -21.92 17.50
CA PRO A 47 -10.63 -22.29 17.08
C PRO A 47 -9.54 -21.66 17.97
N TRP A 48 -9.69 -20.40 18.36
CA TRP A 48 -8.74 -19.72 19.25
C TRP A 48 -8.64 -20.40 20.61
N ARG A 49 -9.77 -20.78 21.22
CA ARG A 49 -9.75 -21.51 22.50
C ARG A 49 -9.03 -22.85 22.36
N ALA A 50 -9.30 -23.60 21.29
CA ALA A 50 -8.64 -24.87 21.02
C ALA A 50 -7.13 -24.71 20.78
N ALA A 51 -6.71 -23.66 20.09
CA ALA A 51 -5.31 -23.31 19.89
C ALA A 51 -4.62 -22.93 21.21
N LEU A 52 -5.28 -22.14 22.06
CA LEU A 52 -4.77 -21.79 23.39
C LEU A 52 -4.61 -23.01 24.30
N ASP A 53 -5.58 -23.92 24.31
CA ASP A 53 -5.50 -25.14 25.11
C ASP A 53 -4.39 -26.08 24.60
N SER A 54 -4.22 -26.15 23.27
CA SER A 54 -3.10 -26.87 22.64
C SER A 54 -1.74 -26.25 22.98
N ALA A 55 -1.64 -24.92 22.98
CA ALA A 55 -0.44 -24.20 23.37
C ALA A 55 -0.10 -24.45 24.85
N ARG A 56 -1.10 -24.41 25.75
CA ARG A 56 -0.92 -24.69 27.19
C ARG A 56 -0.51 -26.14 27.45
N ALA A 57 -1.13 -27.10 26.78
CA ALA A 57 -0.78 -28.51 26.91
C ALA A 57 0.69 -28.79 26.52
N ARG A 58 1.24 -27.99 25.60
CA ARG A 58 2.62 -28.11 25.12
C ARG A 58 3.62 -27.24 25.87
N GLY A 59 3.17 -26.12 26.42
CA GLY A 59 4.00 -25.21 27.23
C GLY A 59 4.03 -25.53 28.73
N GLY A 60 3.07 -26.30 29.24
CA GLY A 60 2.92 -26.58 30.68
C GLY A 60 3.82 -27.69 31.25
N GLY A 61 4.66 -28.34 30.42
CA GLY A 61 5.52 -29.45 30.85
C GLY A 61 6.93 -29.00 31.22
N ARG A 62 7.21 -28.67 32.49
CA ARG A 62 8.53 -28.47 33.15
C ARG A 62 9.60 -27.57 32.49
N ARG A 63 9.40 -27.06 31.28
CA ARG A 63 10.32 -26.16 30.55
C ARG A 63 9.47 -25.10 29.84
N GLY A 64 9.72 -23.82 30.10
CA GLY A 64 8.86 -22.73 29.64
C GLY A 64 8.90 -22.59 28.13
N ALA A 65 7.85 -23.00 27.42
CA ALA A 65 7.77 -22.80 25.98
C ALA A 65 7.65 -21.29 25.66
N VAL A 66 8.38 -20.82 24.64
CA VAL A 66 8.20 -19.45 24.15
C VAL A 66 7.05 -19.46 23.16
N VAL A 67 5.98 -18.75 23.52
CA VAL A 67 4.80 -18.63 22.65
C VAL A 67 4.84 -17.28 21.93
N TRP A 68 4.61 -17.31 20.62
CA TRP A 68 4.44 -16.13 19.78
C TRP A 68 3.12 -16.18 19.03
N ARG A 69 2.60 -15.01 18.73
CA ARG A 69 1.45 -14.84 17.84
C ARG A 69 1.95 -14.47 16.46
N PHE A 70 1.33 -15.00 15.42
CA PHE A 70 1.59 -14.61 14.04
C PHE A 70 0.28 -14.32 13.30
N GLY A 71 0.36 -13.52 12.25
CA GLY A 71 -0.77 -13.02 11.48
C GLY A 71 -0.30 -11.94 10.51
N THR A 72 -0.78 -10.71 10.66
CA THR A 72 -0.25 -9.54 9.95
C THR A 72 1.17 -9.21 10.45
N HIS A 73 1.41 -9.42 11.75
CA HIS A 73 2.69 -9.19 12.41
C HIS A 73 3.05 -10.36 13.33
N VAL A 74 4.32 -10.42 13.76
CA VAL A 74 4.77 -11.36 14.80
C VAL A 74 4.86 -10.60 16.11
N SER A 75 4.20 -11.12 17.15
CA SER A 75 4.18 -10.49 18.48
C SER A 75 4.37 -11.51 19.60
N LEU A 76 4.73 -11.00 20.78
CA LEU A 76 4.77 -11.81 21.99
C LEU A 76 3.37 -12.32 22.32
N PHE A 77 3.31 -13.50 22.92
CA PHE A 77 2.03 -14.09 23.28
C PHE A 77 1.30 -13.31 24.36
N ASP A 78 0.00 -13.17 24.15
CA ASP A 78 -0.98 -12.72 25.13
C ASP A 78 -2.29 -13.51 24.90
N THR A 79 -3.29 -13.28 25.75
CA THR A 79 -4.60 -13.98 25.68
C THR A 79 -5.70 -13.17 25.01
N THR A 80 -5.37 -11.99 24.47
CA THR A 80 -6.33 -11.15 23.77
C THR A 80 -6.86 -11.87 22.53
N PRO A 81 -8.11 -11.63 22.13
CA PRO A 81 -8.67 -12.24 20.94
C PRO A 81 -7.82 -11.99 19.69
N PRO A 82 -7.83 -12.91 18.71
CA PRO A 82 -7.26 -12.70 17.39
C PRO A 82 -7.86 -11.45 16.73
N ALA A 83 -7.00 -10.63 16.13
CA ALA A 83 -7.38 -9.36 15.51
C ALA A 83 -6.65 -9.10 14.19
N ASP A 84 -5.76 -10.00 13.77
CA ASP A 84 -4.95 -9.79 12.57
C ASP A 84 -5.75 -10.10 11.30
N GLY A 85 -5.70 -9.20 10.33
CA GLY A 85 -6.48 -9.27 9.09
C GLY A 85 -5.86 -10.11 7.99
N ALA A 86 -4.74 -10.77 8.27
CA ALA A 86 -4.04 -11.66 7.37
C ALA A 86 -3.33 -12.76 8.16
N THR A 87 -3.04 -13.87 7.48
CA THR A 87 -2.37 -15.03 8.06
C THR A 87 -1.03 -15.26 7.38
N ARG A 88 0.05 -14.66 7.91
CA ARG A 88 1.40 -14.75 7.33
C ARG A 88 2.34 -15.53 8.22
N LEU A 89 2.76 -16.70 7.75
CA LEU A 89 3.62 -17.62 8.48
C LEU A 89 5.12 -17.36 8.24
N ALA A 90 5.50 -16.78 7.07
CA ALA A 90 6.90 -16.63 6.70
C ALA A 90 7.72 -15.82 7.73
N PRO A 91 7.28 -14.62 8.18
CA PRO A 91 8.07 -13.83 9.13
C PRO A 91 8.25 -14.53 10.49
N ALA A 92 7.24 -15.31 10.91
CA ALA A 92 7.29 -16.07 12.15
C ALA A 92 8.28 -17.23 12.06
N LEU A 93 8.31 -17.95 10.94
CA LEU A 93 9.27 -19.02 10.71
C LEU A 93 10.70 -18.51 10.54
N GLU A 94 10.90 -17.38 9.86
CA GLU A 94 12.21 -16.75 9.75
C GLU A 94 12.76 -16.34 11.12
N THR A 95 11.91 -15.72 11.94
CA THR A 95 12.26 -15.35 13.32
C THR A 95 12.55 -16.59 14.16
N ALA A 96 11.74 -17.66 14.02
CA ALA A 96 11.93 -18.91 14.75
C ALA A 96 13.19 -19.68 14.29
N ALA A 97 13.56 -19.60 13.01
CA ALA A 97 14.73 -20.30 12.45
C ALA A 97 16.06 -19.83 13.08
N SER A 98 16.10 -18.60 13.60
CA SER A 98 17.25 -18.08 14.35
C SER A 98 17.48 -18.81 15.68
N ARG A 99 16.43 -19.42 16.25
CA ARG A 99 16.46 -20.11 17.54
C ARG A 99 16.70 -21.61 17.39
N ALA A 100 17.29 -22.21 18.41
CA ALA A 100 17.45 -23.65 18.50
C ALA A 100 16.27 -24.23 19.30
N GLY A 101 15.52 -25.17 18.71
CA GLY A 101 14.38 -25.81 19.38
C GLY A 101 13.35 -26.36 18.40
N GLU A 102 12.40 -27.15 18.90
CA GLU A 102 11.22 -27.57 18.15
C GLU A 102 10.35 -26.33 17.86
N VAL A 103 9.83 -26.23 16.63
CA VAL A 103 8.86 -25.19 16.26
C VAL A 103 7.51 -25.87 16.04
N ILE A 104 6.49 -25.41 16.76
CA ILE A 104 5.12 -25.92 16.68
C ILE A 104 4.23 -24.79 16.16
N VAL A 105 3.47 -25.02 15.09
CA VAL A 105 2.54 -24.06 14.49
C VAL A 105 1.11 -24.52 14.77
N LEU A 106 0.28 -23.63 15.30
CA LEU A 106 -1.15 -23.84 15.55
C LEU A 106 -1.94 -22.86 14.67
N THR A 107 -2.74 -23.37 13.74
CA THR A 107 -3.47 -22.57 12.73
C THR A 107 -4.75 -23.28 12.27
N ASP A 108 -5.66 -22.61 11.57
CA ASP A 108 -6.76 -23.24 10.83
C ASP A 108 -6.33 -23.78 9.46
N GLY A 109 -5.08 -23.49 9.07
CA GLY A 109 -4.43 -23.97 7.85
C GLY A 109 -4.58 -23.04 6.65
N ALA A 110 -5.31 -21.93 6.76
CA ALA A 110 -5.48 -20.95 5.69
C ALA A 110 -4.37 -19.88 5.70
N ILE A 111 -3.17 -20.25 5.27
CA ILE A 111 -1.99 -19.38 5.26
C ILE A 111 -1.85 -18.67 3.90
N ASP A 112 -1.66 -17.35 3.92
CA ASP A 112 -1.63 -16.49 2.71
C ASP A 112 -0.28 -16.54 1.96
N ASP A 113 0.82 -16.78 2.67
CA ASP A 113 2.18 -16.59 2.16
C ASP A 113 2.97 -17.90 1.98
N VAL A 114 2.31 -19.06 2.02
CA VAL A 114 2.96 -20.39 1.89
C VAL A 114 3.87 -20.47 0.67
N GLY A 115 3.42 -19.94 -0.48
CA GLY A 115 4.19 -19.97 -1.73
C GLY A 115 5.48 -19.14 -1.70
N LYS A 116 5.67 -18.30 -0.68
CA LYS A 116 6.89 -17.49 -0.47
C LYS A 116 7.86 -18.15 0.51
N ILE A 117 7.44 -19.19 1.23
CA ILE A 117 8.25 -19.83 2.26
C ILE A 117 9.14 -20.90 1.60
N PRO A 118 10.47 -20.86 1.81
CA PRO A 118 11.37 -21.92 1.37
C PRO A 118 10.92 -23.30 1.84
N ALA A 119 11.01 -24.31 0.97
CA ALA A 119 10.53 -25.66 1.25
C ALA A 119 11.21 -26.30 2.47
N ASP A 120 12.47 -25.96 2.74
CA ASP A 120 13.21 -26.45 3.91
C ASP A 120 12.72 -25.81 5.21
N LEU A 121 12.28 -24.55 5.19
CA LEU A 121 11.64 -23.90 6.33
C LEU A 121 10.23 -24.43 6.58
N LEU A 122 9.48 -24.76 5.51
CA LEU A 122 8.14 -25.32 5.63
C LEU A 122 8.13 -26.73 6.24
N ARG A 123 9.16 -27.56 6.04
CA ARG A 123 9.21 -28.94 6.56
C ARG A 123 9.61 -29.05 8.04
N ARG A 124 10.33 -28.06 8.55
CA ARG A 124 10.84 -28.05 9.94
C ARG A 124 9.74 -28.03 11.01
N PRO A 125 8.74 -27.13 10.95
CA PRO A 125 7.77 -27.02 12.02
C PRO A 125 6.82 -28.21 12.06
N ARG A 126 6.45 -28.61 13.27
CA ARG A 126 5.26 -29.42 13.50
C ARG A 126 4.02 -28.54 13.33
N VAL A 127 3.13 -28.89 12.40
CA VAL A 127 1.91 -28.11 12.14
C VAL A 127 0.70 -28.86 12.67
N ILE A 128 -0.09 -28.16 13.49
CA ILE A 128 -1.36 -28.62 14.03
C ILE A 128 -2.45 -27.72 13.45
N VAL A 129 -3.33 -28.34 12.68
CA VAL A 129 -4.41 -27.64 11.98
C VAL A 129 -5.73 -27.88 12.73
N THR A 130 -6.43 -26.79 13.07
CA THR A 130 -7.80 -26.80 13.61
C THR A 130 -8.74 -26.21 12.56
N PRO A 131 -9.19 -27.01 11.58
CA PRO A 131 -9.88 -26.48 10.41
C PRO A 131 -11.24 -25.88 10.79
N ARG A 132 -11.60 -24.78 10.12
CA ARG A 132 -12.96 -24.21 10.21
C ARG A 132 -13.96 -25.14 9.50
N PRO A 133 -15.15 -25.37 10.07
CA PRO A 133 -16.24 -26.01 9.34
C PRO A 133 -16.55 -25.24 8.05
N SER A 134 -16.79 -25.96 6.94
CA SER A 134 -17.24 -25.32 5.71
C SER A 134 -18.63 -24.73 5.89
N PHE A 135 -18.85 -23.50 5.42
CA PHE A 135 -20.16 -22.85 5.40
C PHE A 135 -20.38 -22.14 4.06
N TRP A 136 -21.65 -21.88 3.74
CA TRP A 136 -22.01 -21.03 2.60
C TRP A 136 -21.93 -19.56 2.99
N ASP A 137 -21.36 -18.79 2.08
CA ASP A 137 -21.02 -17.39 2.29
C ASP A 137 -21.33 -16.56 1.05
N ALA A 138 -21.86 -15.36 1.24
CA ALA A 138 -22.08 -14.37 0.20
C ALA A 138 -21.46 -13.06 0.65
N TYR A 139 -20.77 -12.37 -0.24
CA TYR A 139 -19.92 -11.25 0.17
C TYR A 139 -19.79 -10.18 -0.90
N VAL A 140 -19.40 -8.98 -0.48
CA VAL A 140 -18.96 -7.92 -1.39
C VAL A 140 -17.44 -7.89 -1.44
N ALA A 141 -16.89 -8.18 -2.61
CA ALA A 141 -15.46 -8.39 -2.85
C ALA A 141 -14.67 -7.10 -3.05
N SER A 142 -15.26 -6.11 -3.71
CA SER A 142 -14.67 -4.78 -3.87
C SER A 142 -15.70 -3.74 -4.32
N VAL A 143 -15.40 -2.48 -4.02
CA VAL A 143 -16.15 -1.32 -4.52
C VAL A 143 -15.14 -0.32 -5.06
N GLU A 144 -15.28 0.05 -6.33
CA GLU A 144 -14.40 1.01 -7.00
C GLU A 144 -15.23 2.15 -7.61
N GLY A 145 -14.68 3.37 -7.61
CA GLY A 145 -15.37 4.52 -8.17
C GLY A 145 -14.53 5.80 -8.11
N ALA A 146 -15.08 6.90 -8.63
CA ALA A 146 -14.48 8.22 -8.50
C ALA A 146 -14.63 8.74 -7.05
N ARG A 147 -13.52 9.22 -6.47
CA ARG A 147 -13.47 9.66 -5.07
C ARG A 147 -13.67 11.15 -4.87
N HIS A 148 -13.41 11.97 -5.87
CA HIS A 148 -13.57 13.42 -5.78
C HIS A 148 -14.60 13.89 -6.79
N LEU A 149 -15.72 14.39 -6.28
CA LEU A 149 -16.91 14.68 -7.06
C LEU A 149 -17.44 16.08 -6.72
N THR A 150 -18.25 16.60 -7.62
CA THR A 150 -19.10 17.79 -7.40
C THR A 150 -20.56 17.35 -7.25
N ARG A 151 -21.41 18.16 -6.61
CA ARG A 151 -22.85 17.84 -6.46
C ARG A 151 -23.59 17.59 -7.78
N GLY A 152 -23.10 18.16 -8.89
CA GLY A 152 -23.67 17.98 -10.23
C GLY A 152 -23.24 16.68 -10.91
N ASP A 153 -22.29 15.94 -10.35
CA ASP A 153 -21.76 14.73 -10.97
C ASP A 153 -22.66 13.50 -10.75
N THR A 154 -22.38 12.48 -11.54
CA THR A 154 -22.98 11.15 -11.39
C THR A 154 -21.94 10.22 -10.81
N VAL A 155 -22.26 9.60 -9.67
CA VAL A 155 -21.43 8.56 -9.05
C VAL A 155 -21.66 7.26 -9.80
N ARG A 156 -20.58 6.63 -10.22
CA ARG A 156 -20.57 5.28 -10.78
C ARG A 156 -19.67 4.40 -9.92
N LEU A 157 -20.27 3.43 -9.26
CA LEU A 157 -19.59 2.44 -8.45
C LEU A 157 -19.55 1.12 -9.22
N ARG A 158 -18.36 0.58 -9.44
CA ARG A 158 -18.16 -0.81 -9.84
C ARG A 158 -18.13 -1.64 -8.57
N VAL A 159 -19.00 -2.64 -8.49
CA VAL A 159 -19.15 -3.50 -7.32
C VAL A 159 -18.91 -4.93 -7.75
N SER A 160 -17.92 -5.57 -7.13
CA SER A 160 -17.66 -7.00 -7.26
C SER A 160 -18.24 -7.71 -6.05
N TYR A 161 -19.02 -8.77 -6.27
CA TYR A 161 -19.69 -9.54 -5.22
C TYR A 161 -19.72 -11.02 -5.61
N GLY A 162 -19.81 -11.91 -4.63
CA GLY A 162 -19.64 -13.33 -4.91
C GLY A 162 -20.22 -14.24 -3.85
N THR A 163 -20.00 -15.53 -4.05
CA THR A 163 -20.35 -16.56 -3.07
C THR A 163 -19.21 -17.57 -2.93
N ALA A 164 -19.05 -18.09 -1.72
CA ALA A 164 -18.12 -19.19 -1.40
C ALA A 164 -18.84 -20.29 -0.61
N GLY A 165 -18.27 -21.50 -0.64
CA GLY A 165 -18.84 -22.68 0.02
C GLY A 165 -20.06 -23.28 -0.72
N LYS A 166 -20.58 -24.38 -0.17
CA LYS A 166 -21.73 -25.11 -0.75
C LYS A 166 -23.05 -24.64 -0.15
N ARG A 167 -24.03 -24.32 -0.99
CA ARG A 167 -25.41 -24.02 -0.56
C ARG A 167 -26.07 -25.27 -0.01
N GLU A 168 -26.23 -25.36 1.31
CA GLU A 168 -27.04 -26.41 1.95
C GLU A 168 -28.40 -25.86 2.40
N GLY A 169 -29.46 -26.65 2.23
CA GLY A 169 -30.76 -26.42 2.89
C GLY A 169 -31.61 -25.23 2.41
N GLY A 170 -31.45 -24.76 1.16
CA GLY A 170 -32.28 -23.69 0.60
C GLY A 170 -31.91 -22.25 1.02
N ARG A 171 -30.76 -22.07 1.67
CA ARG A 171 -30.12 -20.75 1.85
C ARG A 171 -29.53 -20.25 0.53
N GLY A 172 -29.56 -18.93 0.31
CA GLY A 172 -29.15 -18.29 -0.94
C GLY A 172 -30.15 -18.50 -2.09
N LYS A 173 -31.23 -17.71 -2.14
CA LYS A 173 -32.31 -17.78 -3.17
C LYS A 173 -31.85 -17.42 -4.61
N GLY A 174 -30.55 -17.50 -4.89
CA GLY A 174 -29.92 -17.09 -6.16
C GLY A 174 -30.11 -15.61 -6.49
N LYS A 175 -30.72 -14.83 -5.59
CA LYS A 175 -31.06 -13.42 -5.76
C LYS A 175 -30.79 -12.69 -4.45
N ALA A 176 -30.25 -11.49 -4.57
CA ALA A 176 -29.99 -10.56 -3.48
C ALA A 176 -30.20 -9.12 -4.01
N ALA A 177 -29.96 -8.13 -3.16
CA ALA A 177 -29.96 -6.73 -3.56
C ALA A 177 -28.69 -6.04 -3.07
N LEU A 178 -28.03 -5.28 -3.95
CA LEU A 178 -27.00 -4.35 -3.53
C LEU A 178 -27.66 -3.07 -3.04
N LEU A 179 -27.48 -2.79 -1.75
CA LEU A 179 -27.96 -1.60 -1.07
C LEU A 179 -26.79 -0.62 -0.91
N VAL A 180 -26.95 0.61 -1.41
CA VAL A 180 -26.00 1.70 -1.16
C VAL A 180 -26.62 2.66 -0.16
N SER A 181 -25.92 2.91 0.94
CA SER A 181 -26.38 3.81 2.00
C SER A 181 -25.27 4.76 2.49
N VAL A 182 -25.66 5.85 3.14
CA VAL A 182 -24.75 6.80 3.81
C VAL A 182 -25.33 7.13 5.17
N GLY A 183 -24.56 6.88 6.23
CA GLY A 183 -25.00 7.13 7.61
C GLY A 183 -26.34 6.45 7.94
N GLY A 184 -26.54 5.22 7.44
CA GLY A 184 -27.80 4.47 7.57
C GLY A 184 -28.93 4.91 6.63
N ARG A 185 -28.79 6.02 5.90
CA ARG A 185 -29.79 6.44 4.91
C ARG A 185 -29.55 5.76 3.58
N ARG A 186 -30.51 4.94 3.16
CA ARG A 186 -30.54 4.30 1.83
C ARG A 186 -30.57 5.34 0.71
N LEU A 187 -29.62 5.25 -0.22
CA LEU A 187 -29.52 6.11 -1.41
C LEU A 187 -30.09 5.43 -2.66
N THR A 188 -29.78 4.15 -2.85
CA THR A 188 -30.27 3.34 -3.97
C THR A 188 -30.20 1.85 -3.63
N THR A 189 -30.95 1.04 -4.39
CA THR A 189 -30.96 -0.42 -4.29
C THR A 189 -31.03 -1.01 -5.69
N GLN A 190 -30.26 -2.06 -5.94
CA GLN A 190 -30.23 -2.77 -7.22
C GLN A 190 -30.32 -4.28 -6.98
N GLY A 191 -31.31 -4.93 -7.58
CA GLY A 191 -31.41 -6.40 -7.53
C GLY A 191 -30.28 -7.07 -8.31
N VAL A 192 -29.71 -8.13 -7.76
CA VAL A 192 -28.61 -8.91 -8.35
C VAL A 192 -28.87 -10.41 -8.23
N SER A 193 -28.28 -11.19 -9.13
CA SER A 193 -28.27 -12.66 -9.04
C SER A 193 -26.97 -13.14 -8.41
N LEU A 194 -27.06 -14.05 -7.44
CA LEU A 194 -25.88 -14.64 -6.80
C LEU A 194 -25.36 -15.83 -7.63
N PRO A 195 -24.06 -15.86 -7.96
CA PRO A 195 -23.48 -17.03 -8.64
C PRO A 195 -23.53 -18.25 -7.71
N ASP A 196 -23.34 -19.45 -8.26
CA ASP A 196 -23.20 -20.66 -7.44
C ASP A 196 -21.81 -20.74 -6.78
N SER A 197 -20.80 -20.16 -7.43
CA SER A 197 -19.45 -19.94 -6.89
C SER A 197 -18.74 -18.82 -7.65
N GLY A 198 -17.76 -18.18 -6.99
CA GLY A 198 -16.93 -17.15 -7.61
C GLY A 198 -17.49 -15.73 -7.46
N ILE A 199 -16.99 -14.81 -8.29
CA ILE A 199 -17.25 -13.37 -8.21
C ILE A 199 -17.91 -12.89 -9.52
N LEU A 200 -18.94 -12.06 -9.39
CA LEU A 200 -19.55 -11.28 -10.46
C LEU A 200 -19.28 -9.79 -10.26
N GLU A 201 -19.30 -9.02 -11.34
CA GLU A 201 -19.15 -7.57 -11.33
C GLU A 201 -20.43 -6.89 -11.83
N THR A 202 -20.81 -5.78 -11.22
CA THR A 202 -21.88 -4.89 -11.71
C THR A 202 -21.54 -3.42 -11.49
N SER A 203 -22.29 -2.53 -12.14
CA SER A 203 -22.18 -1.08 -11.94
C SER A 203 -23.45 -0.52 -11.32
N ILE A 204 -23.31 0.29 -10.27
CA ILE A 204 -24.38 1.06 -9.64
C ILE A 204 -24.15 2.54 -9.95
N THR A 205 -25.20 3.22 -10.40
CA THR A 205 -25.14 4.64 -10.76
C THR A 205 -26.14 5.44 -9.93
N LEU A 206 -25.70 6.57 -9.38
CA LEU A 206 -26.56 7.50 -8.64
C LEU A 206 -26.06 8.95 -8.75
N PRO A 207 -26.95 9.96 -8.75
CA PRO A 207 -26.52 11.35 -8.80
C PRO A 207 -25.94 11.80 -7.46
N ALA A 208 -24.83 12.54 -7.49
CA ALA A 208 -24.17 13.06 -6.29
C ALA A 208 -25.04 14.07 -5.52
N SER A 209 -26.03 14.66 -6.17
CA SER A 209 -27.03 15.52 -5.51
C SER A 209 -27.85 14.79 -4.44
N ARG A 210 -27.90 13.44 -4.45
CA ARG A 210 -28.54 12.65 -3.39
C ARG A 210 -27.78 12.72 -2.07
N PHE A 211 -26.50 13.08 -2.03
CA PHE A 211 -25.77 13.19 -0.77
C PHE A 211 -26.29 14.36 0.08
N PRO A 212 -26.45 14.15 1.40
CA PRO A 212 -27.16 15.10 2.25
C PRO A 212 -26.36 16.39 2.47
N LEU A 213 -25.03 16.27 2.59
CA LEU A 213 -24.10 17.37 2.86
C LEU A 213 -22.89 17.30 1.92
N PRO A 214 -22.28 18.44 1.58
CA PRO A 214 -20.97 18.45 0.92
C PRO A 214 -19.86 18.02 1.89
N GLY A 215 -18.71 17.65 1.33
CA GLY A 215 -17.55 17.12 2.04
C GLY A 215 -17.45 15.60 1.95
N TRP A 216 -16.57 15.03 2.76
CA TRP A 216 -16.35 13.59 2.85
C TRP A 216 -17.63 12.83 3.26
N GLN A 217 -17.97 11.81 2.49
CA GLN A 217 -19.03 10.85 2.71
C GLN A 217 -18.43 9.44 2.65
N VAL A 218 -18.90 8.54 3.50
CA VAL A 218 -18.57 7.11 3.41
C VAL A 218 -19.84 6.37 3.02
N LEU A 219 -19.80 5.76 1.85
CA LEU A 219 -20.85 4.87 1.38
C LEU A 219 -20.65 3.51 2.00
N GLU A 220 -21.73 2.89 2.44
CA GLU A 220 -21.78 1.45 2.69
C GLU A 220 -22.49 0.79 1.52
N VAL A 221 -21.82 -0.14 0.86
CA VAL A 221 -22.37 -1.00 -0.18
C VAL A 221 -22.53 -2.38 0.42
N ARG A 222 -23.78 -2.77 0.67
CA ARG A 222 -24.15 -4.02 1.35
C ARG A 222 -24.90 -4.94 0.39
N LEU A 223 -24.61 -6.22 0.46
CA LEU A 223 -25.42 -7.28 -0.11
C LEU A 223 -26.53 -7.65 0.87
N ASP A 224 -27.78 -7.38 0.50
CA ASP A 224 -28.95 -7.60 1.35
C ASP A 224 -29.79 -8.78 0.81
N GLY A 225 -30.35 -9.55 1.73
CA GLY A 225 -31.24 -10.68 1.42
C GLY A 225 -30.55 -11.98 0.95
N ALA A 226 -29.22 -12.09 1.04
CA ALA A 226 -28.48 -13.31 0.71
C ALA A 226 -28.69 -14.43 1.76
N GLY A 227 -28.57 -14.08 3.05
CA GLY A 227 -28.85 -14.97 4.19
C GLY A 227 -27.80 -16.05 4.40
N ASP A 228 -26.55 -15.67 4.60
CA ASP A 228 -25.39 -16.54 4.87
C ASP A 228 -25.07 -16.67 6.37
N ALA A 229 -23.91 -17.27 6.66
CA ALA A 229 -23.41 -17.49 8.01
C ALA A 229 -22.41 -16.43 8.50
N GLU A 230 -21.98 -15.49 7.64
CA GLU A 230 -20.90 -14.54 7.93
C GLU A 230 -21.28 -13.12 7.46
N PRO A 231 -22.18 -12.43 8.17
CA PRO A 231 -22.70 -11.14 7.72
C PRO A 231 -21.68 -9.97 7.77
N ARG A 232 -20.44 -10.21 8.20
CA ARG A 232 -19.41 -9.17 8.34
C ARG A 232 -18.71 -8.85 7.03
N ASP A 233 -18.75 -9.72 6.03
CA ASP A 233 -18.19 -9.47 4.70
C ASP A 233 -19.24 -9.21 3.60
N ASP A 234 -20.52 -9.18 4.00
CA ASP A 234 -21.66 -8.71 3.22
C ASP A 234 -21.58 -7.24 2.82
N ALA A 235 -20.71 -6.44 3.45
CA ALA A 235 -20.63 -5.01 3.21
C ALA A 235 -19.19 -4.52 3.02
N ARG A 236 -19.04 -3.55 2.12
CA ARG A 236 -17.81 -2.78 1.90
C ARG A 236 -18.08 -1.30 2.04
N LEU A 237 -17.05 -0.57 2.47
CA LEU A 237 -17.09 0.87 2.60
C LEU A 237 -16.43 1.53 1.39
N PHE A 238 -16.89 2.73 1.05
CA PHE A 238 -16.31 3.54 -0.02
C PHE A 238 -16.43 5.02 0.31
N ALA A 239 -15.31 5.63 0.70
CA ALA A 239 -15.14 7.04 0.99
C ALA A 239 -14.92 7.86 -0.29
N LEU A 240 -15.68 8.95 -0.36
CA LEU A 240 -15.62 9.93 -1.42
C LEU A 240 -15.85 11.33 -0.85
N ASP A 241 -15.34 12.35 -1.52
CA ASP A 241 -15.52 13.76 -1.20
C ASP A 241 -16.41 14.42 -2.25
N VAL A 242 -17.47 15.11 -1.78
CA VAL A 242 -18.45 15.79 -2.64
C VAL A 242 -18.40 17.28 -2.37
N SER A 243 -17.74 18.01 -3.26
CA SER A 243 -17.71 19.47 -3.22
C SER A 243 -18.97 20.11 -3.79
N SER A 244 -19.25 21.35 -3.37
CA SER A 244 -20.27 22.19 -4.01
C SER A 244 -19.83 22.68 -5.39
N GLU A 245 -18.54 22.99 -5.53
CA GLU A 245 -17.94 23.56 -6.74
C GLU A 245 -16.63 22.85 -7.07
N PRO A 246 -16.28 22.68 -8.36
CA PRO A 246 -15.04 22.03 -8.76
C PRO A 246 -13.83 22.86 -8.35
N ALA A 247 -12.78 22.21 -7.86
CA ALA A 247 -11.53 22.89 -7.54
C ALA A 247 -10.69 23.17 -8.80
N ALA A 248 -10.80 22.28 -9.80
CA ALA A 248 -10.15 22.42 -11.09
C ALA A 248 -11.14 22.21 -12.24
N VAL A 249 -11.05 23.05 -13.27
CA VAL A 249 -11.87 22.97 -14.48
C VAL A 249 -10.98 22.83 -15.70
N ILE A 250 -11.28 21.85 -16.56
CA ILE A 250 -10.61 21.63 -17.84
C ILE A 250 -11.55 22.05 -18.97
N LEU A 251 -11.06 22.95 -19.82
CA LEU A 251 -11.70 23.41 -21.04
C LEU A 251 -10.94 22.83 -22.24
N ALA A 252 -11.48 21.78 -22.84
CA ALA A 252 -10.84 21.11 -23.97
C ALA A 252 -11.50 21.52 -25.30
N SER A 253 -10.75 22.21 -26.15
CA SER A 253 -11.23 22.75 -27.42
C SER A 253 -10.11 22.77 -28.47
N PRO A 254 -10.16 21.88 -29.48
CA PRO A 254 -10.98 20.66 -29.53
C PRO A 254 -10.50 19.63 -28.49
N PRO A 255 -11.37 18.71 -28.05
CA PRO A 255 -10.96 17.59 -27.21
C PRO A 255 -10.13 16.56 -27.99
N ASP A 256 -9.04 16.10 -27.40
CA ASP A 256 -8.15 15.07 -27.96
C ASP A 256 -7.68 14.07 -26.90
N TRP A 257 -6.75 13.18 -27.26
CA TRP A 257 -6.15 12.24 -26.31
C TRP A 257 -5.41 12.94 -25.17
N GLU A 258 -4.73 14.05 -25.43
CA GLU A 258 -4.01 14.83 -24.42
C GLU A 258 -4.97 15.29 -23.32
N SER A 259 -6.15 15.81 -23.70
CA SER A 259 -7.17 16.26 -22.76
C SER A 259 -7.71 15.14 -21.84
N ARG A 260 -7.84 13.91 -22.35
CA ARG A 260 -8.34 12.77 -21.58
C ARG A 260 -7.31 12.26 -20.56
N PHE A 261 -6.06 12.10 -21.00
CA PHE A 261 -4.98 11.64 -20.12
C PHE A 261 -4.64 12.69 -19.06
N LEU A 262 -4.68 13.99 -19.42
CA LEU A 262 -4.49 15.07 -18.47
C LEU A 262 -5.59 15.10 -17.42
N ALA A 263 -6.86 14.96 -17.81
CA ALA A 263 -7.98 14.92 -16.86
C ALA A 263 -7.84 13.77 -15.85
N LYS A 264 -7.44 12.59 -16.33
CA LYS A 264 -7.18 11.42 -15.48
C LYS A 264 -6.02 11.66 -14.52
N ALA A 265 -4.87 12.11 -15.02
CA ALA A 265 -3.70 12.39 -14.19
C ALA A 265 -3.97 13.51 -13.17
N LEU A 266 -4.67 14.57 -13.56
CA LEU A 266 -5.03 15.67 -12.68
C LEU A 266 -5.94 15.20 -11.54
N SER A 267 -6.94 14.37 -11.84
CA SER A 267 -7.84 13.81 -10.82
C SER A 267 -7.06 12.95 -9.80
N ASP A 268 -6.12 12.13 -10.29
CA ASP A 268 -5.34 11.23 -9.44
C ASP A 268 -4.31 11.98 -8.57
N VAL A 269 -3.71 13.03 -9.12
CA VAL A 269 -2.59 13.75 -8.50
C VAL A 269 -3.07 14.90 -7.63
N ALA A 270 -4.00 15.71 -8.13
CA ALA A 270 -4.48 16.88 -7.40
C ALA A 270 -5.44 16.49 -6.26
N ARG A 271 -5.99 15.25 -6.27
CA ARG A 271 -6.92 14.73 -5.24
C ARG A 271 -8.05 15.72 -4.93
N VAL A 272 -8.52 16.41 -5.96
CA VAL A 272 -9.59 17.39 -5.88
C VAL A 272 -10.63 17.12 -6.97
N PRO A 273 -11.87 17.61 -6.80
CA PRO A 273 -12.88 17.50 -7.84
C PRO A 273 -12.46 18.24 -9.12
N VAL A 274 -12.25 17.46 -10.18
CA VAL A 274 -11.91 17.94 -11.54
C VAL A 274 -13.15 17.85 -12.41
N LYS A 275 -13.57 18.98 -12.99
CA LYS A 275 -14.66 19.02 -13.99
C LYS A 275 -14.08 19.28 -15.37
N MET A 276 -14.45 18.46 -16.35
CA MET A 276 -14.00 18.62 -17.74
C MET A 276 -15.18 18.98 -18.64
N PHE A 277 -15.01 20.05 -19.41
CA PHE A 277 -15.91 20.47 -20.46
C PHE A 277 -15.21 20.35 -21.81
N VAL A 278 -15.93 19.84 -22.79
CA VAL A 278 -15.43 19.62 -24.15
C VAL A 278 -16.22 20.47 -25.14
N GLU A 279 -15.53 21.16 -26.04
CA GLU A 279 -16.14 21.85 -27.16
C GLU A 279 -16.25 20.89 -28.35
N THR A 280 -17.45 20.36 -28.60
CA THR A 280 -17.68 19.42 -29.71
C THR A 280 -17.85 20.13 -31.04
N GLU A 281 -18.41 21.34 -31.01
CA GLU A 281 -18.57 22.26 -32.13
C GLU A 281 -18.25 23.66 -31.62
N ARG A 282 -17.76 24.57 -32.49
CA ARG A 282 -17.34 25.92 -32.05
C ARG A 282 -18.47 26.64 -31.29
N GLY A 283 -18.21 27.02 -30.04
CA GLY A 283 -19.15 27.64 -29.12
C GLY A 283 -20.13 26.70 -28.41
N ARG A 284 -20.11 25.38 -28.70
CA ARG A 284 -21.02 24.38 -28.10
C ARG A 284 -20.28 23.46 -27.15
N TRP A 285 -20.46 23.74 -25.87
CA TRP A 285 -19.84 23.01 -24.77
C TRP A 285 -20.71 21.86 -24.28
N ARG A 286 -20.06 20.76 -23.91
CA ARG A 286 -20.68 19.60 -23.28
C ARG A 286 -19.87 19.16 -22.07
N ASP A 287 -20.55 18.57 -21.11
CA ASP A 287 -19.91 17.87 -20.01
C ASP A 287 -19.19 16.62 -20.52
N ALA A 288 -17.91 16.43 -20.18
CA ALA A 288 -17.11 15.36 -20.76
C ALA A 288 -17.56 13.95 -20.34
N ALA A 289 -18.19 13.81 -19.16
CA ALA A 289 -18.59 12.52 -18.61
C ALA A 289 -19.95 12.07 -19.13
N THR A 290 -20.89 12.99 -19.29
CA THR A 290 -22.28 12.72 -19.67
C THR A 290 -22.61 13.11 -21.12
N LEU A 291 -21.75 13.92 -21.74
CA LEU A 291 -21.99 14.57 -23.03
C LEU A 291 -23.25 15.45 -23.06
N ALA A 292 -23.81 15.79 -21.91
CA ALA A 292 -24.93 16.71 -21.81
C ALA A 292 -24.51 18.13 -22.25
N PRO A 293 -25.34 18.88 -23.00
CA PRO A 293 -25.07 20.27 -23.33
C PRO A 293 -24.90 21.13 -22.08
N VAL A 294 -23.95 22.07 -22.11
CA VAL A 294 -23.65 23.00 -21.01
C VAL A 294 -23.83 24.43 -21.51
N ALA A 295 -24.59 25.23 -20.76
CA ALA A 295 -24.78 26.65 -21.07
C ALA A 295 -23.50 27.45 -20.73
N ASN A 296 -23.20 28.49 -21.52
CA ASN A 296 -22.03 29.35 -21.29
C ASN A 296 -22.03 30.00 -19.88
N ALA A 297 -23.22 30.28 -19.32
CA ALA A 297 -23.34 30.82 -17.97
C ALA A 297 -22.84 29.82 -16.91
N ASP A 298 -23.12 28.53 -17.07
CA ASP A 298 -22.69 27.49 -16.13
C ASP A 298 -21.19 27.19 -16.30
N LEU A 299 -20.71 27.23 -17.55
CA LEU A 299 -19.28 27.13 -17.87
C LEU A 299 -18.48 28.24 -17.18
N ASN A 300 -18.90 29.50 -17.34
CA ASN A 300 -18.26 30.66 -16.72
C ASN A 300 -18.33 30.60 -15.20
N ARG A 301 -19.46 30.14 -14.64
CA ARG A 301 -19.61 29.95 -13.19
C ARG A 301 -18.63 28.90 -12.67
N ALA A 302 -18.58 27.71 -13.29
CA ALA A 302 -17.66 26.66 -12.88
C ALA A 302 -16.19 27.11 -12.97
N ALA A 303 -15.82 27.79 -14.06
CA ALA A 303 -14.45 28.23 -14.29
C ALA A 303 -14.04 29.41 -13.38
N SER A 304 -14.97 30.28 -12.98
CA SER A 304 -14.72 31.37 -12.02
C SER A 304 -14.64 30.88 -10.57
N ALA A 305 -15.34 29.80 -10.22
CA ALA A 305 -15.27 29.15 -8.92
C ALA A 305 -13.97 28.31 -8.73
N ALA A 306 -13.39 27.82 -9.82
CA ALA A 306 -12.21 26.98 -9.78
C ALA A 306 -10.95 27.75 -9.35
N ARG A 307 -10.06 27.07 -8.62
CA ARG A 307 -8.73 27.60 -8.27
C ARG A 307 -7.71 27.38 -9.40
N LEU A 308 -7.95 26.35 -10.20
CA LEU A 308 -7.16 26.00 -11.38
C LEU A 308 -8.08 25.88 -12.61
N VAL A 309 -7.78 26.65 -13.65
CA VAL A 309 -8.39 26.47 -14.97
C VAL A 309 -7.35 25.95 -15.94
N VAL A 310 -7.65 24.80 -16.55
CA VAL A 310 -6.83 24.18 -17.58
C VAL A 310 -7.48 24.45 -18.93
N VAL A 311 -6.73 25.02 -19.85
CA VAL A 311 -7.12 25.21 -21.25
C VAL A 311 -6.28 24.25 -22.07
N ILE A 312 -6.91 23.36 -22.82
CA ILE A 312 -6.19 22.39 -23.66
C ILE A 312 -6.74 22.38 -25.09
N GLY A 313 -5.83 22.30 -26.05
CA GLY A 313 -6.12 22.39 -27.48
C GLY A 313 -5.66 23.71 -28.06
N ASP A 314 -6.58 24.45 -28.66
CA ASP A 314 -6.38 25.78 -29.23
C ASP A 314 -6.80 26.87 -28.23
N PRO A 315 -5.84 27.60 -27.63
CA PRO A 315 -6.14 28.58 -26.59
C PRO A 315 -6.96 29.77 -27.09
N GLU A 316 -6.96 30.08 -28.39
CA GLU A 316 -7.75 31.18 -28.94
C GLU A 316 -9.25 30.89 -28.84
N ARG A 317 -9.64 29.62 -28.97
CA ARG A 317 -11.07 29.20 -28.90
C ARG A 317 -11.68 29.37 -27.52
N THR A 318 -10.86 29.32 -26.47
CA THR A 318 -11.30 29.43 -25.07
C THR A 318 -11.04 30.82 -24.48
N GLN A 319 -10.50 31.75 -25.27
CA GLN A 319 -10.12 33.07 -24.80
C GLN A 319 -11.32 33.87 -24.27
N SER A 320 -12.49 33.76 -24.91
CA SER A 320 -13.72 34.45 -24.47
C SER A 320 -14.21 33.99 -23.09
N VAL A 321 -14.02 32.71 -22.76
CA VAL A 321 -14.39 32.12 -21.47
C VAL A 321 -13.35 32.47 -20.40
N THR A 322 -12.07 32.54 -20.77
CA THR A 322 -10.97 32.64 -19.80
C THR A 322 -10.43 34.05 -19.58
N ALA A 323 -10.83 35.03 -20.40
CA ALA A 323 -10.30 36.40 -20.35
C ALA A 323 -10.51 37.08 -18.99
N SER A 324 -11.67 36.87 -18.35
CA SER A 324 -12.05 37.46 -17.07
C SER A 324 -11.71 36.58 -15.85
N ILE A 325 -11.08 35.42 -16.05
CA ILE A 325 -10.79 34.48 -14.97
C ILE A 325 -9.45 34.82 -14.30
N HIS A 326 -9.52 35.02 -12.98
CA HIS A 326 -8.38 35.36 -12.11
C HIS A 326 -7.70 34.14 -11.47
N ALA A 327 -8.21 32.93 -11.70
CA ALA A 327 -7.61 31.68 -11.23
C ALA A 327 -6.20 31.42 -11.79
N SER A 328 -5.44 30.55 -11.13
CA SER A 328 -4.22 29.98 -11.71
C SER A 328 -4.57 29.18 -12.97
N ARG A 329 -3.70 29.22 -13.97
CA ARG A 329 -4.01 28.70 -15.31
C ARG A 329 -2.94 27.77 -15.87
N LEU A 330 -3.36 26.62 -16.37
CA LEU A 330 -2.53 25.74 -17.21
C LEU A 330 -3.01 25.86 -18.66
N VAL A 331 -2.17 26.37 -19.56
CA VAL A 331 -2.46 26.42 -20.99
C VAL A 331 -1.65 25.33 -21.68
N TRP A 332 -2.32 24.35 -22.29
CA TRP A 332 -1.69 23.24 -22.98
C TRP A 332 -2.05 23.26 -24.46
N GLN A 333 -1.13 23.78 -25.26
CA GLN A 333 -1.30 23.92 -26.70
C GLN A 333 -0.97 22.61 -27.40
N THR A 334 -1.88 22.13 -28.25
CA THR A 334 -1.65 20.89 -29.03
C THR A 334 -1.46 21.15 -30.54
N ASN A 335 -1.57 22.40 -30.97
CA ASN A 335 -1.34 22.87 -32.35
C ASN A 335 0.09 23.39 -32.55
N GLY A 336 1.02 22.50 -32.92
CA GLY A 336 2.44 22.83 -33.08
C GLY A 336 3.07 22.33 -34.38
N GLN A 337 4.35 22.66 -34.57
CA GLN A 337 5.17 22.08 -35.63
C GLN A 337 5.36 20.59 -35.38
N SER A 338 4.83 19.76 -36.28
CA SER A 338 4.96 18.29 -36.20
C SER A 338 6.41 17.82 -36.30
N GLY A 339 6.74 16.76 -35.59
CA GLY A 339 8.04 16.10 -35.63
C GLY A 339 8.33 15.31 -34.35
N ASP A 340 9.44 14.58 -34.32
CA ASP A 340 9.91 13.90 -33.11
C ASP A 340 10.72 14.88 -32.25
N TRP A 341 10.07 15.41 -31.22
CA TRP A 341 10.65 16.36 -30.28
C TRP A 341 11.05 15.66 -29.00
N TYR A 342 12.36 15.60 -28.74
CA TYR A 342 12.91 14.95 -27.55
C TYR A 342 13.02 15.96 -26.43
N VAL A 343 12.43 15.63 -25.27
CA VAL A 343 12.34 16.52 -24.11
C VAL A 343 13.61 16.46 -23.28
N GLU A 344 14.06 17.62 -22.82
CA GLU A 344 15.25 17.83 -22.00
C GLU A 344 14.89 18.76 -20.82
N SER A 345 15.44 18.46 -19.64
CA SER A 345 15.31 19.34 -18.48
C SER A 345 16.41 20.41 -18.47
N PRO A 346 16.08 21.71 -18.35
CA PRO A 346 17.05 22.75 -18.07
C PRO A 346 17.60 22.64 -16.64
N LEU A 347 18.70 23.36 -16.39
CA LEU A 347 19.51 23.27 -15.15
C LEU A 347 18.80 23.81 -13.89
N SER A 348 17.82 24.71 -14.02
CA SER A 348 17.12 25.32 -12.87
C SER A 348 15.68 25.71 -13.18
N SER A 349 14.71 25.07 -12.52
CA SER A 349 13.31 25.47 -12.49
C SER A 349 12.62 25.00 -11.20
N PRO A 350 11.44 25.54 -10.85
CA PRO A 350 10.60 25.02 -9.77
C PRO A 350 10.26 23.53 -9.89
N LEU A 351 10.35 22.95 -11.10
CA LEU A 351 10.05 21.54 -11.33
C LEU A 351 11.27 20.63 -11.20
N THR A 352 12.48 21.19 -11.04
CA THR A 352 13.75 20.42 -11.06
C THR A 352 13.79 19.33 -9.98
N ALA A 353 13.32 19.63 -8.77
CA ALA A 353 13.29 18.64 -7.69
C ALA A 353 12.28 17.51 -7.99
N ALA A 354 11.08 17.85 -8.45
CA ALA A 354 10.04 16.87 -8.79
C ALA A 354 10.48 15.95 -9.93
N LEU A 355 11.16 16.50 -10.95
CA LEU A 355 11.61 15.76 -12.13
C LEU A 355 13.01 15.15 -11.98
N SER A 356 13.54 15.10 -10.76
CA SER A 356 14.82 14.45 -10.49
C SER A 356 14.72 12.93 -10.73
N GLY A 357 15.75 12.34 -11.34
CA GLY A 357 15.78 10.91 -11.66
C GLY A 357 14.98 10.47 -12.89
N VAL A 358 14.33 11.40 -13.61
CA VAL A 358 13.66 11.09 -14.89
C VAL A 358 14.70 10.69 -15.94
N LEU A 359 14.50 9.52 -16.56
CA LEU A 359 15.30 9.03 -17.68
C LEU A 359 14.76 9.59 -19.01
N TRP A 360 15.09 10.86 -19.31
CA TRP A 360 14.57 11.60 -20.47
C TRP A 360 14.73 10.87 -21.82
N ASP A 361 15.85 10.17 -22.02
CA ASP A 361 16.13 9.40 -23.24
C ASP A 361 15.20 8.21 -23.46
N SER A 362 14.54 7.73 -22.40
CA SER A 362 13.61 6.60 -22.44
C SER A 362 12.16 7.02 -22.70
N LEU A 363 11.89 8.33 -22.72
CA LEU A 363 10.54 8.85 -22.94
C LEU A 363 10.21 8.89 -24.44
N PRO A 364 8.97 8.57 -24.84
CA PRO A 364 8.50 8.83 -26.20
C PRO A 364 8.67 10.32 -26.56
N PRO A 365 9.05 10.66 -27.81
CA PRO A 365 9.13 12.05 -28.22
C PRO A 365 7.73 12.69 -28.24
N ALA A 366 7.67 14.00 -27.96
CA ALA A 366 6.50 14.81 -28.27
C ALA A 366 6.31 14.87 -29.78
N THR A 367 5.06 14.86 -30.24
CA THR A 367 4.73 14.74 -31.67
C THR A 367 4.63 16.09 -32.38
N ALA A 368 4.48 17.17 -31.61
CA ALA A 368 4.49 18.54 -32.13
C ALA A 368 4.89 19.54 -31.03
N VAL A 369 5.53 20.64 -31.42
CA VAL A 369 5.85 21.76 -30.52
C VAL A 369 5.39 23.09 -31.12
N ALA A 370 4.57 23.83 -30.39
CA ALA A 370 4.13 25.16 -30.75
C ALA A 370 5.19 26.20 -30.32
N VAL A 371 5.47 27.15 -31.21
CA VAL A 371 6.35 28.29 -30.89
C VAL A 371 5.46 29.40 -30.32
N SER A 372 5.56 29.68 -29.02
CA SER A 372 4.83 30.79 -28.41
C SER A 372 5.32 32.12 -28.98
N THR A 373 4.38 32.96 -29.43
CA THR A 373 4.61 34.33 -29.90
C THR A 373 4.43 35.38 -28.81
N ARG A 374 4.05 34.98 -27.59
CA ARG A 374 3.93 35.89 -26.44
C ARG A 374 5.30 36.39 -25.99
N ASP A 375 5.34 37.62 -25.48
CA ASP A 375 6.51 38.18 -24.83
C ASP A 375 6.81 37.38 -23.55
N THR A 376 7.88 36.58 -23.60
CA THR A 376 8.28 35.61 -22.59
C THR A 376 9.36 36.15 -21.65
N THR A 377 9.65 37.44 -21.71
CA THR A 377 10.74 38.10 -20.97
C THR A 377 10.67 37.92 -19.44
N SER A 378 9.52 37.58 -18.86
CA SER A 378 9.34 37.28 -17.42
C SER A 378 9.02 35.82 -17.10
N ALA A 379 8.98 34.93 -18.10
CA ALA A 379 8.63 33.54 -17.93
C ALA A 379 9.88 32.66 -17.74
N MET A 380 9.84 31.78 -16.74
CA MET A 380 10.89 30.79 -16.51
C MET A 380 10.66 29.55 -17.36
N VAL A 381 11.69 29.11 -18.08
CA VAL A 381 11.64 27.87 -18.86
C VAL A 381 11.88 26.68 -17.93
N ALA A 382 10.90 25.78 -17.84
CA ALA A 382 10.98 24.59 -16.99
C ALA A 382 11.32 23.31 -17.75
N LEU A 383 10.97 23.22 -19.04
CA LEU A 383 11.37 22.14 -19.95
C LEU A 383 11.61 22.67 -21.35
N THR A 384 12.55 22.05 -22.06
CA THR A 384 12.83 22.30 -23.48
C THR A 384 12.70 21.03 -24.29
N ALA A 385 12.54 21.14 -25.61
CA ALA A 385 12.63 20.01 -26.51
C ALA A 385 13.44 20.34 -27.77
N ARG A 386 14.06 19.31 -28.36
CA ARG A 386 14.82 19.39 -29.61
C ARG A 386 14.23 18.49 -30.68
N LEU A 387 14.05 19.04 -31.86
CA LEU A 387 13.66 18.28 -33.04
C LEU A 387 14.78 17.31 -33.42
N VAL A 388 14.48 16.01 -33.46
CA VAL A 388 15.42 14.93 -33.84
C VAL A 388 16.74 15.00 -33.04
N ARG A 389 16.69 15.43 -31.77
CA ARG A 389 17.85 15.59 -30.85
C ARG A 389 18.96 16.55 -31.31
N ARG A 390 18.81 17.18 -32.49
CA ARG A 390 19.86 18.01 -33.11
C ARG A 390 19.39 19.44 -33.39
N GLY A 391 18.09 19.67 -33.41
CA GLY A 391 17.51 21.00 -33.60
C GLY A 391 17.80 21.98 -32.45
N PRO A 392 17.49 23.27 -32.65
CA PRO A 392 17.57 24.25 -31.57
C PRO A 392 16.62 23.86 -30.44
N ALA A 393 17.07 24.03 -29.19
CA ALA A 393 16.23 23.82 -28.02
C ALA A 393 15.06 24.81 -28.05
N ARG A 394 13.84 24.29 -27.97
CA ARG A 394 12.60 25.08 -27.88
C ARG A 394 12.00 24.93 -26.50
N PRO A 395 11.66 26.01 -25.79
CA PRO A 395 10.88 25.92 -24.57
C PRO A 395 9.55 25.20 -24.84
N ILE A 396 9.24 24.19 -24.03
CA ILE A 396 7.98 23.45 -24.11
C ILE A 396 7.16 23.53 -22.84
N VAL A 397 7.78 23.88 -21.71
CA VAL A 397 7.07 24.23 -20.47
C VAL A 397 7.62 25.55 -19.96
N MET A 398 6.71 26.49 -19.74
CA MET A 398 7.00 27.84 -19.30
C MET A 398 6.16 28.21 -18.10
N LEU A 399 6.75 28.87 -17.11
CA LEU A 399 6.14 29.24 -15.85
C LEU A 399 6.21 30.75 -15.66
N ALA A 400 5.07 31.42 -15.50
CA ALA A 400 4.98 32.87 -15.32
C ALA A 400 4.01 33.26 -14.18
N GLN A 401 4.28 34.38 -13.51
CA GLN A 401 3.30 35.00 -12.61
C GLN A 401 2.47 36.04 -13.38
N ARG A 402 1.16 36.01 -13.21
CA ARG A 402 0.22 37.01 -13.74
C ARG A 402 0.13 38.20 -12.77
N LYS A 403 -0.34 39.34 -13.30
CA LYS A 403 -0.74 40.48 -12.46
C LYS A 403 -1.80 40.02 -11.45
N GLY A 404 -1.57 40.28 -10.16
CA GLY A 404 -2.44 39.83 -9.07
C GLY A 404 -2.00 38.55 -8.36
N GLY A 405 -0.82 37.99 -8.68
CA GLY A 405 -0.22 36.88 -7.93
C GLY A 405 -0.64 35.47 -8.39
N ALA A 406 -1.65 35.36 -9.25
CA ALA A 406 -2.02 34.10 -9.89
C ALA A 406 -0.89 33.57 -10.79
N ARG A 407 -0.72 32.25 -10.85
CA ARG A 407 0.36 31.61 -11.63
C ARG A 407 -0.18 31.05 -12.94
N GLU A 408 0.63 31.10 -13.98
CA GLU A 408 0.32 30.57 -15.30
C GLU A 408 1.45 29.66 -15.78
N ALA A 409 1.09 28.43 -16.15
CA ALA A 409 1.97 27.48 -16.78
C ALA A 409 1.51 27.27 -18.22
N THR A 410 2.43 27.31 -19.17
CA THR A 410 2.16 27.05 -20.58
C THR A 410 2.96 25.83 -21.02
N VAL A 411 2.26 24.82 -21.52
CA VAL A 411 2.82 23.64 -22.17
C VAL A 411 2.57 23.76 -23.66
N THR A 412 3.63 23.77 -24.46
CA THR A 412 3.54 23.92 -25.93
C THR A 412 3.92 22.64 -26.66
N ALA A 413 3.93 21.50 -25.98
CA ALA A 413 4.19 20.19 -26.57
C ALA A 413 2.92 19.33 -26.63
N ALA A 414 2.69 18.72 -27.79
CA ALA A 414 1.62 17.74 -28.01
C ALA A 414 2.17 16.31 -27.99
N GLY A 415 1.31 15.34 -27.65
CA GLY A 415 1.66 13.92 -27.71
C GLY A 415 2.31 13.37 -26.44
N LEU A 416 2.34 14.16 -25.36
CA LEU A 416 2.88 13.73 -24.07
C LEU A 416 2.00 12.69 -23.39
N TRP A 417 0.71 12.60 -23.76
CA TRP A 417 -0.20 11.52 -23.35
C TRP A 417 0.37 10.11 -23.60
N ARG A 418 1.29 9.97 -24.58
CA ARG A 418 1.98 8.71 -24.87
C ARG A 418 2.87 8.24 -23.73
N TRP A 419 3.34 9.16 -22.88
CA TRP A 419 4.08 8.84 -21.67
C TRP A 419 3.19 8.09 -20.68
N ALA A 420 1.99 8.61 -20.43
CA ALA A 420 0.97 7.95 -19.62
C ALA A 420 0.50 6.62 -20.23
N PHE A 421 0.27 6.58 -21.54
CA PHE A 421 -0.22 5.37 -22.22
C PHE A 421 0.79 4.20 -22.22
N ARG A 422 2.10 4.49 -22.24
CA ARG A 422 3.17 3.46 -22.25
C ARG A 422 3.26 2.68 -20.93
N GLY A 423 2.79 3.24 -19.82
CA GLY A 423 2.95 2.66 -18.49
C GLY A 423 4.37 2.80 -17.92
N GLY A 424 4.57 2.24 -16.72
CA GLY A 424 5.88 2.13 -16.07
C GLY A 424 6.52 3.49 -15.77
N ALA A 425 7.83 3.62 -16.04
CA ALA A 425 8.59 4.84 -15.72
C ALA A 425 8.12 6.08 -16.50
N ALA A 426 7.65 5.90 -17.74
CA ALA A 426 7.12 7.00 -18.55
C ALA A 426 5.80 7.53 -17.99
N GLU A 427 4.91 6.64 -17.55
CA GLU A 427 3.67 7.03 -16.89
C GLU A 427 3.96 7.77 -15.58
N GLN A 428 4.88 7.25 -14.77
CA GLN A 428 5.29 7.93 -13.55
C GLN A 428 5.83 9.33 -13.83
N THR A 429 6.62 9.50 -14.90
CA THR A 429 7.14 10.81 -15.31
C THR A 429 6.02 11.76 -15.72
N TYR A 430 5.02 11.29 -16.47
CA TYR A 430 3.84 12.11 -16.82
C TYR A 430 3.08 12.56 -15.56
N ARG A 431 2.83 11.63 -14.63
CA ARG A 431 2.15 11.94 -13.35
C ARG A 431 2.95 12.95 -12.52
N THR A 432 4.27 12.78 -12.43
CA THR A 432 5.16 13.69 -11.70
C THR A 432 5.21 15.08 -12.36
N LEU A 433 5.23 15.18 -13.69
CA LEU A 433 5.16 16.45 -14.40
C LEU A 433 3.84 17.19 -14.10
N VAL A 434 2.70 16.49 -14.21
CA VAL A 434 1.39 17.06 -13.88
C VAL A 434 1.34 17.48 -12.41
N ALA A 435 1.87 16.68 -11.48
CA ALA A 435 1.98 17.02 -10.07
C ALA A 435 2.76 18.31 -9.84
N GLY A 436 3.99 18.37 -10.33
CA GLY A 436 4.83 19.54 -10.16
C GLY A 436 4.22 20.82 -10.75
N LEU A 437 3.54 20.70 -11.90
CA LEU A 437 2.82 21.82 -12.50
C LEU A 437 1.65 22.29 -11.63
N VAL A 438 0.84 21.37 -11.11
CA VAL A 438 -0.30 21.68 -10.24
C VAL A 438 0.17 22.30 -8.93
N ASP A 439 1.19 21.72 -8.30
CA ASP A 439 1.79 22.24 -7.07
C ASP A 439 2.34 23.64 -7.27
N TRP A 440 3.05 23.86 -8.37
CA TRP A 440 3.55 25.18 -8.71
C TRP A 440 2.41 26.15 -8.99
N LEU A 441 1.38 25.77 -9.75
CA LEU A 441 0.25 26.65 -10.11
C LEU A 441 -0.58 27.06 -8.91
N LEU A 442 -0.88 26.12 -8.02
CA LEU A 442 -1.73 26.37 -6.86
C LEU A 442 -0.93 26.94 -5.68
N GLY A 443 0.38 26.72 -5.64
CA GLY A 443 1.27 27.24 -4.60
C GLY A 443 0.77 26.92 -3.20
N GLU A 444 0.66 27.93 -2.35
CA GLU A 444 0.13 27.84 -0.99
C GLU A 444 -1.41 27.64 -0.91
N GLN A 445 -2.15 27.77 -2.02
CA GLN A 445 -3.61 27.67 -2.06
C GLN A 445 -4.12 26.32 -2.62
N GLY A 446 -3.20 25.40 -2.94
CA GLY A 446 -3.52 24.06 -3.41
C GLY A 446 -4.10 23.18 -2.33
N ALA A 447 -5.32 22.67 -2.54
CA ALA A 447 -5.76 21.49 -1.82
C ALA A 447 -4.91 20.31 -2.33
N GLY A 448 -4.28 19.56 -1.42
CA GLY A 448 -3.29 18.51 -1.72
C GLY A 448 -1.83 18.96 -1.55
N SER A 449 -1.42 20.15 -2.01
CA SER A 449 0.01 20.55 -2.04
C SER A 449 0.61 20.97 -0.69
N ARG A 450 -0.22 21.13 0.34
CA ARG A 450 0.21 21.36 1.74
C ARG A 450 0.09 20.11 2.62
N GLU A 451 -0.42 19.01 2.09
CA GLU A 451 -0.57 17.80 2.90
C GLU A 451 0.80 17.18 3.12
N ARG A 452 1.28 17.23 4.37
CA ARG A 452 2.57 16.61 4.70
C ARG A 452 2.48 15.11 4.68
N ALA A 453 1.33 14.58 5.07
CA ALA A 453 1.03 13.17 5.03
C ALA A 453 -0.43 12.92 4.68
N VAL A 454 -0.67 11.81 3.98
CA VAL A 454 -1.99 11.39 3.53
C VAL A 454 -2.15 9.89 3.73
N PRO A 455 -3.39 9.39 3.91
CA PRO A 455 -3.61 7.96 3.84
C PRO A 455 -3.35 7.47 2.40
N GLU A 456 -2.73 6.29 2.27
CA GLU A 456 -2.54 5.62 0.97
C GLU A 456 -3.88 5.11 0.42
N THR A 457 -4.72 4.58 1.31
CA THR A 457 -6.12 4.22 1.02
C THR A 457 -7.04 4.80 2.08
N PHE A 458 -8.25 5.17 1.68
CA PHE A 458 -9.24 5.71 2.62
C PHE A 458 -10.00 4.60 3.37
N GLU A 459 -10.02 3.39 2.82
CA GLU A 459 -10.63 2.22 3.43
C GLU A 459 -9.61 1.11 3.56
N VAL A 460 -9.67 0.37 4.68
CA VAL A 460 -8.89 -0.85 4.88
C VAL A 460 -9.77 -1.95 5.48
N PRO A 461 -9.55 -3.22 5.11
CA PRO A 461 -10.15 -4.36 5.79
C PRO A 461 -9.78 -4.41 7.28
N ASN A 462 -10.65 -5.05 8.06
CA ASN A 462 -10.43 -5.31 9.48
C ASN A 462 -9.11 -6.08 9.70
N GLY A 463 -8.36 -5.64 10.71
CA GLY A 463 -7.10 -6.26 11.11
C GLY A 463 -5.89 -5.94 10.22
N LEU A 464 -6.07 -5.07 9.22
CA LEU A 464 -4.97 -4.50 8.44
C LEU A 464 -4.71 -3.04 8.86
N PRO A 465 -3.44 -2.59 8.88
CA PRO A 465 -3.11 -1.22 9.26
C PRO A 465 -3.51 -0.22 8.18
N LEU A 466 -3.95 0.96 8.59
CA LEU A 466 -3.98 2.14 7.73
C LEU A 466 -2.56 2.61 7.48
N VAL A 467 -2.16 2.65 6.22
CA VAL A 467 -0.84 3.15 5.80
C VAL A 467 -0.96 4.62 5.42
N TRP A 468 -0.07 5.43 5.97
CA TRP A 468 0.08 6.84 5.68
C TRP A 468 1.39 7.07 4.93
N GLN A 469 1.35 7.91 3.90
CA GLN A 469 2.51 8.30 3.13
C GLN A 469 2.86 9.76 3.41
N TRP A 470 4.14 10.03 3.67
CA TRP A 470 4.65 11.39 3.74
C TRP A 470 4.91 11.95 2.33
N LEU A 471 4.30 13.08 2.01
CA LEU A 471 4.39 13.73 0.70
C LEU A 471 5.30 14.96 0.67
N SER A 472 5.52 15.62 1.81
CA SER A 472 6.35 16.83 1.83
C SER A 472 7.82 16.52 1.53
N SER A 473 8.54 17.46 0.94
CA SER A 473 9.94 17.28 0.52
C SER A 473 10.95 17.30 1.68
N ASP A 474 10.54 17.77 2.86
CA ASP A 474 11.35 17.79 4.08
C ASP A 474 11.51 16.40 4.70
N GLU A 475 12.31 16.27 5.76
CA GLU A 475 12.50 14.98 6.43
C GLU A 475 11.22 14.54 7.19
N PRO A 476 10.78 13.27 7.07
CA PRO A 476 9.62 12.79 7.82
C PRO A 476 9.83 12.94 9.32
N ARG A 477 8.79 13.44 10.00
CA ARG A 477 8.76 13.58 11.47
C ARG A 477 7.48 13.00 12.04
N PRO A 478 7.45 12.59 13.32
CA PRO A 478 6.21 12.14 13.95
C PRO A 478 5.11 13.20 13.86
N LEU A 479 3.89 12.79 13.47
CA LEU A 479 2.72 13.67 13.41
C LEU A 479 1.62 13.14 14.34
N VAL A 480 1.04 14.04 15.12
CA VAL A 480 -0.13 13.69 15.94
C VAL A 480 -1.36 13.67 15.04
N VAL A 481 -2.13 12.59 15.12
CA VAL A 481 -3.40 12.41 14.42
C VAL A 481 -4.53 12.36 15.43
N THR A 482 -5.53 13.22 15.26
CA THR A 482 -6.79 13.16 16.01
C THR A 482 -7.83 12.47 15.16
N LEU A 483 -8.40 11.38 15.66
CA LEU A 483 -9.40 10.55 15.01
C LEU A 483 -10.72 10.67 15.78
N LYS A 484 -11.79 11.07 15.10
CA LYS A 484 -13.12 11.24 15.68
C LYS A 484 -14.12 10.30 15.03
N THR A 485 -14.80 9.50 15.84
CA THR A 485 -16.02 8.79 15.47
C THR A 485 -17.23 9.57 15.98
N SER A 486 -18.44 9.04 15.80
CA SER A 486 -19.66 9.62 16.39
C SER A 486 -19.68 9.58 17.92
N THR A 487 -18.90 8.70 18.55
CA THR A 487 -18.96 8.42 19.99
C THR A 487 -17.63 8.66 20.71
N GLN A 488 -16.51 8.66 20.00
CA GLN A 488 -15.18 8.70 20.62
C GLN A 488 -14.24 9.62 19.86
N THR A 489 -13.37 10.30 20.60
CA THR A 489 -12.17 10.94 20.05
C THR A 489 -10.94 10.17 20.54
N ARG A 490 -10.07 9.79 19.61
CA ARG A 490 -8.78 9.15 19.86
C ARG A 490 -7.68 10.05 19.34
N VAL A 491 -6.57 10.12 20.06
CA VAL A 491 -5.35 10.80 19.62
C VAL A 491 -4.26 9.75 19.51
N ASP A 492 -3.55 9.75 18.38
CA ASP A 492 -2.45 8.83 18.11
C ASP A 492 -1.28 9.57 17.45
N THR A 493 -0.16 8.88 17.23
CA THR A 493 1.03 9.46 16.58
C THR A 493 1.47 8.61 15.39
N LEU A 494 1.42 9.18 14.20
CA LEU A 494 1.99 8.61 12.99
C LEU A 494 3.51 8.72 13.06
N ARG A 495 4.19 7.58 13.07
CA ARG A 495 5.65 7.49 13.06
C ARG A 495 6.11 7.00 11.71
N PHE A 496 6.74 7.89 10.94
CA PHE A 496 7.20 7.59 9.59
C PHE A 496 8.57 6.90 9.63
N ASP A 497 8.71 5.85 8.82
CA ASP A 497 9.94 5.11 8.63
C ASP A 497 10.83 5.70 7.51
N ALA A 498 11.94 5.03 7.22
CA ALA A 498 12.84 5.42 6.12
C ALA A 498 12.18 5.32 4.73
N ALA A 499 11.14 4.51 4.59
CA ALA A 499 10.31 4.45 3.38
C ALA A 499 9.25 5.56 3.34
N ARG A 500 9.28 6.49 4.30
CA ARG A 500 8.36 7.63 4.42
C ARG A 500 6.92 7.18 4.64
N ARG A 501 6.73 6.04 5.32
CA ARG A 501 5.43 5.44 5.62
C ARG A 501 5.20 5.31 7.12
N ALA A 502 3.96 5.48 7.55
CA ALA A 502 3.53 5.22 8.92
C ALA A 502 2.31 4.30 8.92
N GLU A 503 2.30 3.30 9.80
CA GLU A 503 1.20 2.36 9.96
C GLU A 503 0.40 2.67 11.23
N LEU A 504 -0.93 2.59 11.15
CA LEU A 504 -1.82 2.76 12.29
C LEU A 504 -2.94 1.72 12.27
N LEU A 505 -2.98 0.87 13.29
CA LEU A 505 -4.04 -0.11 13.47
C LEU A 505 -5.22 0.50 14.24
N LEU A 506 -6.42 0.42 13.66
CA LEU A 506 -7.66 0.89 14.25
C LEU A 506 -8.71 -0.23 14.22
N PRO A 507 -9.64 -0.28 15.20
CA PRO A 507 -10.78 -1.17 15.11
C PRO A 507 -11.75 -0.71 13.99
N PRO A 508 -12.66 -1.59 13.52
CA PRO A 508 -13.69 -1.23 12.55
C PRO A 508 -14.45 0.05 12.94
N GLY A 509 -14.66 0.93 11.98
CA GLY A 509 -15.33 2.21 12.18
C GLY A 509 -14.96 3.27 11.15
N ILE A 510 -15.71 4.36 11.15
CA ILE A 510 -15.49 5.53 10.30
C ILE A 510 -14.88 6.64 11.15
N TYR A 511 -13.71 7.13 10.76
CA TYR A 511 -12.92 8.10 11.51
C TYR A 511 -12.70 9.36 10.69
N GLN A 512 -13.18 10.49 11.20
CA GLN A 512 -12.75 11.81 10.74
C GLN A 512 -11.38 12.10 11.33
N TYR A 513 -10.38 12.31 10.50
CA TYR A 513 -9.03 12.61 10.95
C TYR A 513 -8.68 14.09 10.81
N ALA A 514 -7.79 14.55 11.68
CA ALA A 514 -7.09 15.83 11.54
C ALA A 514 -5.64 15.65 12.00
N LEU A 515 -4.68 16.12 11.19
CA LEU A 515 -3.26 16.10 11.54
C LEU A 515 -2.86 17.40 12.26
N SER A 516 -1.98 17.28 13.26
CA SER A 516 -1.51 18.42 14.04
C SER A 516 -0.64 19.37 13.23
N GLY A 517 -0.79 20.69 13.45
CA GLY A 517 0.10 21.70 12.87
C GLY A 517 -0.05 21.88 11.35
N GLY A 518 -1.20 21.51 10.79
CA GLY A 518 -1.54 21.75 9.39
C GLY A 518 -3.05 21.68 9.16
N SER A 519 -3.46 21.78 7.89
CA SER A 519 -4.87 21.78 7.48
C SER A 519 -5.36 20.41 7.02
N GLU A 520 -4.52 19.37 7.09
CA GLU A 520 -4.83 18.03 6.59
C GLU A 520 -5.96 17.40 7.41
N ARG A 521 -7.09 17.18 6.75
CA ARG A 521 -8.31 16.61 7.34
C ARG A 521 -9.02 15.78 6.30
N GLY A 522 -9.63 14.69 6.75
CA GLY A 522 -10.39 13.82 5.86
C GLY A 522 -11.09 12.73 6.64
N VAL A 523 -11.43 11.65 5.92
CA VAL A 523 -12.04 10.47 6.51
C VAL A 523 -11.21 9.25 6.14
N VAL A 524 -11.02 8.36 7.10
CA VAL A 524 -10.55 6.99 6.88
C VAL A 524 -11.55 6.04 7.51
N ALA A 525 -11.70 4.85 6.94
CA ALA A 525 -12.61 3.83 7.42
C ALA A 525 -11.90 2.50 7.55
N VAL A 526 -12.15 1.80 8.66
CA VAL A 526 -11.81 0.40 8.82
C VAL A 526 -13.09 -0.40 8.67
N GLU A 527 -13.12 -1.30 7.71
CA GLU A 527 -14.28 -2.12 7.39
C GLU A 527 -14.48 -3.20 8.46
N GLU A 528 -15.70 -3.72 8.62
CA GLU A 528 -15.92 -4.98 9.35
C GLU A 528 -15.41 -6.18 8.54
N TYR A 529 -15.45 -6.05 7.21
CA TYR A 529 -14.92 -6.98 6.23
C TYR A 529 -13.46 -7.34 6.47
N SER A 530 -13.11 -8.61 6.25
CA SER A 530 -11.75 -9.12 6.17
C SER A 530 -11.74 -10.33 5.24
N ASP A 531 -10.64 -10.54 4.51
CA ASP A 531 -10.46 -11.76 3.71
C ASP A 531 -10.41 -13.02 4.60
N GLU A 532 -10.10 -12.87 5.89
CA GLU A 532 -10.11 -13.96 6.88
C GLU A 532 -11.51 -14.47 7.23
N TRP A 533 -12.57 -13.71 6.94
CA TRP A 533 -13.93 -14.16 7.22
C TRP A 533 -14.38 -15.26 6.28
N ARG A 534 -13.93 -15.20 5.02
CA ARG A 534 -14.33 -16.10 3.96
C ARG A 534 -13.96 -17.56 4.24
N PRO A 535 -14.81 -18.53 3.87
CA PRO A 535 -14.46 -19.93 3.93
C PRO A 535 -13.39 -20.25 2.87
N ARG A 536 -12.20 -20.69 3.32
CA ARG A 536 -11.06 -21.08 2.48
C ARG A 536 -10.66 -22.52 2.75
N ALA A 537 -10.17 -23.20 1.71
CA ALA A 537 -9.54 -24.51 1.88
C ALA A 537 -8.16 -24.33 2.55
N PRO A 538 -7.75 -25.22 3.48
CA PRO A 538 -6.42 -25.18 4.07
C PRO A 538 -5.33 -25.26 2.99
N THR A 539 -4.38 -24.33 3.02
CA THR A 539 -3.19 -24.31 2.15
C THR A 539 -2.05 -25.15 2.72
N ILE A 540 -2.01 -25.33 4.05
CA ILE A 540 -1.08 -26.21 4.74
C ILE A 540 -1.83 -27.32 5.50
N GLY A 541 -1.32 -28.54 5.40
CA GLY A 541 -1.84 -29.71 6.12
C GLY A 541 -1.14 -29.96 7.45
N PRO A 542 -1.72 -30.78 8.33
CA PRO A 542 -1.04 -31.21 9.55
C PRO A 542 0.20 -32.02 9.20
N GLN A 543 1.31 -31.74 9.88
CA GLN A 543 2.57 -32.45 9.68
C GLN A 543 3.36 -32.59 10.98
N PRO A 544 4.13 -33.68 11.16
CA PRO A 544 4.87 -33.95 12.39
C PRO A 544 6.10 -33.05 12.59
N GLY A 545 6.61 -32.42 11.51
CA GLY A 545 7.86 -31.65 11.51
C GLY A 545 9.12 -32.51 11.39
N GLU A 546 10.19 -31.96 10.82
CA GLU A 546 11.51 -32.59 10.78
C GLU A 546 12.34 -32.20 12.01
N ALA A 547 12.68 -33.18 12.85
CA ALA A 547 13.56 -32.97 14.00
C ALA A 547 15.00 -32.67 13.51
N THR A 548 15.38 -31.40 13.47
CA THR A 548 16.74 -30.99 13.12
C THR A 548 17.62 -31.03 14.37
N ALA A 549 18.30 -32.15 14.57
CA ALA A 549 19.42 -32.23 15.51
C ALA A 549 20.54 -31.29 15.03
N ARG A 550 20.81 -30.20 15.75
CA ARG A 550 22.01 -29.40 15.47
C ARG A 550 23.24 -30.21 15.85
N LEU A 551 24.13 -30.48 14.90
CA LEU A 551 25.46 -31.03 15.17
C LEU A 551 26.40 -29.88 15.52
N ALA A 552 26.87 -29.81 16.75
CA ALA A 552 27.96 -28.91 17.13
C ALA A 552 29.31 -29.61 16.92
N SER A 553 30.24 -28.93 16.25
CA SER A 553 31.64 -29.35 16.24
C SER A 553 32.28 -29.00 17.58
N VAL A 554 32.60 -30.00 18.39
CA VAL A 554 33.36 -29.80 19.64
C VAL A 554 34.81 -30.17 19.36
N GLY A 555 35.70 -29.20 19.53
CA GLY A 555 37.13 -29.42 19.40
C GLY A 555 37.66 -30.21 20.59
N LEU A 556 38.71 -31.02 20.39
CA LEU A 556 39.38 -31.68 21.52
C LEU A 556 39.89 -30.68 22.58
N ARG A 557 40.18 -29.43 22.20
CA ARG A 557 40.54 -28.34 23.12
C ARG A 557 39.42 -27.94 24.09
N ASP A 558 38.15 -28.19 23.76
CA ASP A 558 37.03 -27.86 24.66
C ASP A 558 36.87 -28.92 25.77
N ARG A 559 37.66 -29.99 25.73
CA ARG A 559 37.65 -31.09 26.70
C ARG A 559 38.78 -30.91 27.71
N TRP A 560 38.51 -30.20 28.80
CA TRP A 560 39.46 -29.85 29.86
C TRP A 560 40.29 -31.05 30.39
N TRP A 561 39.74 -32.27 30.38
CA TRP A 561 40.42 -33.47 30.85
C TRP A 561 41.68 -33.82 30.04
N LEU A 562 41.77 -33.43 28.76
CA LEU A 562 42.97 -33.66 27.95
C LEU A 562 44.15 -32.81 28.42
N PHE A 563 43.90 -31.58 28.88
CA PHE A 563 44.92 -30.75 29.52
C PHE A 563 45.38 -31.38 30.83
N VAL A 564 44.46 -31.93 31.62
CA VAL A 564 44.78 -32.60 32.88
C VAL A 564 45.64 -33.84 32.65
N ILE A 565 45.34 -34.65 31.62
CA ILE A 565 46.18 -35.82 31.27
C ILE A 565 47.57 -35.37 30.84
N ALA A 566 47.69 -34.33 30.00
CA ALA A 566 48.99 -33.83 29.55
C ALA A 566 49.83 -33.28 30.73
N ILE A 567 49.22 -32.49 31.61
CA ILE A 567 49.87 -31.95 32.81
C ILE A 567 50.27 -33.05 33.78
N ALA A 568 49.37 -34.01 34.05
CA ALA A 568 49.64 -35.13 34.95
C ALA A 568 50.77 -36.01 34.41
N ALA A 569 50.81 -36.28 33.10
CA ALA A 569 51.89 -37.05 32.47
C ALA A 569 53.25 -36.34 32.61
N LEU A 570 53.32 -35.03 32.33
CA LEU A 570 54.53 -34.23 32.47
C LEU A 570 54.99 -34.09 33.92
N ALA A 571 54.05 -33.85 34.85
CA ALA A 571 54.35 -33.73 36.27
C ALA A 571 54.84 -35.06 36.86
N THR A 572 54.24 -36.18 36.44
CA THR A 572 54.66 -37.53 36.86
C THR A 572 56.04 -37.88 36.27
N GLU A 573 56.30 -37.53 35.01
CA GLU A 573 57.63 -37.68 34.39
C GLU A 573 58.69 -36.88 35.16
N TRP A 574 58.41 -35.62 35.50
CA TRP A 574 59.32 -34.77 36.26
C TRP A 574 59.59 -35.31 37.68
N ALA A 575 58.55 -35.75 38.39
CA ALA A 575 58.68 -36.31 39.73
C ALA A 575 59.54 -37.60 39.73
N LEU A 576 59.40 -38.43 38.70
CA LEU A 576 60.19 -39.65 38.53
C LEU A 576 61.65 -39.35 38.15
N ARG A 577 61.90 -38.38 37.28
CA ARG A 577 63.26 -37.91 36.96
C ARG A 577 63.98 -37.38 38.20
N ARG A 578 63.28 -36.58 39.01
CA ARG A 578 63.82 -36.02 40.25
C ARG A 578 64.24 -37.09 41.25
N ARG A 579 63.56 -38.25 41.26
CA ARG A 579 63.91 -39.40 42.12
C ARG A 579 65.09 -40.22 41.61
N GLN A 580 65.46 -40.13 40.32
CA GLN A 580 66.51 -40.96 39.72
C GLN A 580 67.91 -40.32 39.69
N GLY A 581 68.08 -39.11 40.26
CA GLY A 581 69.40 -38.53 40.53
C GLY A 581 70.13 -37.96 39.31
N LEU A 582 69.83 -36.68 39.03
CA LEU A 582 70.43 -35.70 38.12
C LEU A 582 69.98 -35.67 36.64
N PRO A 583 70.00 -34.46 36.02
CA PRO A 583 69.60 -33.14 36.51
C PRO A 583 68.14 -32.79 36.15
#